data_AF-A0AAV5UN71-F1
#
_entry.id   AF-A0AAV5UN71-F1
#
_cell.length_a   1.000
_cell.length_b   1.000
_cell.length_c   1.000
_cell.angle_alpha   90.00
_cell.angle_beta   90.00
_cell.angle_gamma   90.00
#
_symmetry.space_group_name_H-M   'P 1'
#
loop_
_entity.id
_entity.type
_entity.pdbx_description
1 polymer ?
#
loop_
_entity_poly.entity_id
_entity_poly.type
_entity_poly.pdbx_seq_one_letter_code
_entity_poly.pdbx_strand_id
1 'polypeptide(L)'
;LCLLTTLGQKDKFDRKVTAFVTSYFEENEPKVTSLVIDFLVAHLAWDEITDGLKKHVNSLIPVSKYISAAALISSFSSCLENAEGTMTETVTDITAAFKKVLKTPYNKIVKKMKTMPEAGKTAKQMRKQAYIVANAALTKRLVQKMINAAKAVSTEASWMCTTDSLNAVMIHL
;
A
#
# COMPACT_ATOMS: atom_id res chain seq x y z
N LEU A 1 18.54 23.85 8.51
CA LEU A 1 18.20 22.66 9.33
C LEU A 1 16.85 21.96 9.01
N CYS A 2 15.79 22.66 8.57
CA CYS A 2 14.44 22.07 8.48
C CYS A 2 14.19 21.10 7.30
N LEU A 3 15.00 21.15 6.23
CA LEU A 3 14.95 20.20 5.09
C LEU A 3 15.39 18.78 5.47
N LEU A 4 16.46 18.65 6.27
CA LEU A 4 17.03 17.35 6.66
C LEU A 4 16.06 16.48 7.47
N THR A 5 15.13 17.08 8.22
CA THR A 5 14.23 16.32 9.11
C THR A 5 13.00 15.73 8.42
N THR A 6 12.61 16.22 7.24
CA THR A 6 11.48 15.63 6.48
C THR A 6 11.96 14.46 5.64
N LEU A 7 13.11 14.61 4.98
CA LEU A 7 13.85 13.52 4.33
C LEU A 7 14.11 12.38 5.32
N GLY A 8 14.62 12.68 6.52
CA GLY A 8 14.89 11.64 7.52
C GLY A 8 13.67 10.86 8.04
N GLN A 9 12.44 11.38 7.96
CA GLN A 9 11.24 10.61 8.34
C GLN A 9 10.71 9.80 7.17
N LYS A 10 10.77 10.37 5.96
CA LYS A 10 10.48 9.67 4.73
C LYS A 10 11.39 8.45 4.56
N ASP A 11 12.71 8.64 4.62
CA ASP A 11 13.67 7.55 4.41
C ASP A 11 13.56 6.44 5.47
N LYS A 12 13.08 6.76 6.67
CA LYS A 12 12.78 5.76 7.72
C LYS A 12 11.55 4.96 7.37
N PHE A 13 10.51 5.63 6.88
CA PHE A 13 9.28 4.98 6.46
C PHE A 13 9.51 4.11 5.23
N ASP A 14 10.20 4.62 4.21
CA ASP A 14 10.53 3.88 2.98
C ASP A 14 11.30 2.60 3.34
N ARG A 15 12.42 2.70 4.07
CA ARG A 15 13.16 1.51 4.54
C ARG A 15 12.30 0.50 5.30
N LYS A 16 11.27 0.97 6.01
CA LYS A 16 10.37 0.10 6.75
C LYS A 16 9.32 -0.55 5.86
N VAL A 17 8.84 0.15 4.82
CA VAL A 17 8.03 -0.43 3.75
C VAL A 17 8.84 -1.50 3.02
N THR A 18 10.08 -1.20 2.63
CA THR A 18 11.00 -2.17 2.07
C THR A 18 11.14 -3.38 2.99
N ALA A 19 11.43 -3.17 4.27
CA ALA A 19 11.72 -4.29 5.17
C ALA A 19 10.50 -5.16 5.49
N PHE A 20 9.28 -4.59 5.53
CA PHE A 20 8.09 -5.27 6.07
C PHE A 20 7.05 -5.62 5.02
N VAL A 21 7.06 -4.97 3.86
CA VAL A 21 5.98 -5.07 2.86
C VAL A 21 6.53 -5.62 1.55
N THR A 22 7.38 -4.87 0.86
CA THR A 22 7.76 -5.14 -0.53
C THR A 22 9.08 -4.48 -0.89
N SER A 23 9.92 -5.11 -1.70
CA SER A 23 11.04 -4.46 -2.41
C SER A 23 10.80 -4.39 -3.92
N TYR A 24 9.61 -4.77 -4.38
CA TYR A 24 9.29 -4.94 -5.80
C TYR A 24 9.40 -3.64 -6.60
N PHE A 25 9.12 -2.52 -5.95
CA PHE A 25 9.14 -1.20 -6.58
C PHE A 25 10.55 -0.60 -6.70
N GLU A 26 11.59 -1.23 -6.15
CA GLU A 26 12.99 -0.82 -6.29
C GLU A 26 13.16 0.71 -6.08
N GLU A 27 13.80 1.42 -7.02
CA GLU A 27 14.01 2.86 -6.97
C GLU A 27 12.72 3.71 -7.03
N ASN A 28 11.59 3.11 -7.42
CA ASN A 28 10.29 3.77 -7.43
C ASN A 28 9.54 3.66 -6.10
N GLU A 29 9.97 2.84 -5.15
CA GLU A 29 9.31 2.72 -3.84
C GLU A 29 9.16 4.08 -3.13
N PRO A 30 10.17 4.97 -3.11
CA PRO A 30 10.03 6.33 -2.60
C PRO A 30 8.90 7.15 -3.22
N LYS A 31 8.53 6.89 -4.48
CA LYS A 31 7.42 7.55 -5.18
C LYS A 31 6.08 7.00 -4.70
N VAL A 32 5.98 5.67 -4.54
CA VAL A 32 4.78 4.99 -4.01
C VAL A 32 4.43 5.54 -2.63
N THR A 33 5.40 5.56 -1.71
CA THR A 33 5.17 6.02 -0.34
C THR A 33 4.82 7.50 -0.28
N SER A 34 5.44 8.33 -1.12
CA SER A 34 5.13 9.76 -1.24
C SER A 34 3.70 10.00 -1.71
N LEU A 35 3.26 9.25 -2.73
CA LEU A 35 1.92 9.38 -3.29
C LEU A 35 0.85 9.02 -2.25
N VAL A 36 1.03 7.91 -1.53
CA VAL A 36 0.12 7.50 -0.45
C VAL A 36 0.08 8.55 0.66
N ILE A 37 1.22 9.09 1.07
CA ILE A 37 1.29 10.13 2.10
C ILE A 37 0.62 11.43 1.62
N ASP A 38 0.78 11.80 0.36
CA ASP A 38 0.13 12.99 -0.20
C ASP A 38 -1.39 12.83 -0.22
N PHE A 39 -1.91 11.65 -0.56
CA PHE A 39 -3.34 11.38 -0.46
C PHE A 39 -3.86 11.44 0.99
N LEU A 40 -3.09 10.93 1.95
CA LEU A 40 -3.43 11.01 3.37
C LEU A 40 -3.42 12.45 3.90
N VAL A 41 -2.46 13.27 3.44
CA VAL A 41 -2.36 14.70 3.76
C VAL A 41 -3.52 15.48 3.15
N ALA A 42 -3.98 15.10 1.97
CA ALA A 42 -5.17 15.64 1.30
C ALA A 42 -6.50 15.10 1.86
N HIS A 43 -6.44 14.22 2.87
CA HIS A 43 -7.61 13.60 3.53
C HIS A 43 -8.52 12.82 2.59
N LEU A 44 -7.98 12.28 1.50
CA LEU A 44 -8.76 11.50 0.54
C LEU A 44 -9.41 10.30 1.23
N ALA A 45 -10.65 10.01 0.84
CA ALA A 45 -11.36 8.80 1.22
C ALA A 45 -10.60 7.56 0.73
N TRP A 46 -10.84 6.43 1.38
CA TRP A 46 -10.19 5.17 1.02
C TRP A 46 -10.33 4.84 -0.48
N ASP A 47 -11.52 4.99 -1.02
CA ASP A 47 -11.81 4.59 -2.40
C ASP A 47 -11.10 5.55 -3.38
N GLU A 48 -11.02 6.85 -3.04
CA GLU A 48 -10.22 7.84 -3.78
C GLU A 48 -8.71 7.55 -3.74
N ILE A 49 -8.19 7.08 -2.60
CA ILE A 49 -6.80 6.62 -2.48
C ILE A 49 -6.57 5.44 -3.43
N THR A 50 -7.45 4.43 -3.40
CA THR A 50 -7.27 3.25 -4.25
C THR A 50 -7.36 3.58 -5.74
N ASP A 51 -8.27 4.45 -6.14
CA ASP A 51 -8.41 4.86 -7.54
C ASP A 51 -7.26 5.76 -7.99
N GLY A 52 -6.75 6.62 -7.09
CA GLY A 52 -5.52 7.37 -7.33
C GLY A 52 -4.34 6.45 -7.58
N LEU A 53 -4.14 5.43 -6.74
CA LEU A 53 -3.08 4.44 -6.93
C LEU A 53 -3.20 3.68 -8.24
N LYS A 54 -4.40 3.24 -8.62
CA LYS A 54 -4.65 2.58 -9.92
C LYS A 54 -4.25 3.47 -11.11
N LYS A 55 -4.60 4.75 -11.07
CA LYS A 55 -4.23 5.72 -12.13
C LYS A 55 -2.73 5.90 -12.27
N HIS A 56 -1.98 5.71 -11.19
CA HIS A 56 -0.54 5.85 -11.17
C HIS A 56 0.22 4.53 -11.33
N VAL A 57 -0.44 3.37 -11.34
CA VAL A 57 0.21 2.04 -11.23
C VAL A 57 1.34 1.85 -12.24
N ASN A 58 1.13 2.23 -13.51
CA ASN A 58 2.13 2.11 -14.57
C ASN A 58 3.38 2.96 -14.26
N SER A 59 3.21 4.15 -13.68
CA SER A 59 4.33 5.02 -13.31
C SER A 59 5.09 4.58 -12.05
N LEU A 60 4.48 3.67 -11.27
CA LEU A 60 5.04 3.18 -10.00
C LEU A 60 5.86 1.92 -10.18
N ILE A 61 5.50 1.06 -11.14
CA ILE A 61 6.27 -0.14 -11.46
C ILE A 61 7.58 0.28 -12.17
N PRO A 62 8.75 -0.22 -11.76
CA PRO A 62 9.98 -0.01 -12.53
C PRO A 62 9.86 -0.60 -13.94
N VAL A 63 10.42 0.07 -14.95
CA VAL A 63 10.36 -0.41 -16.35
C VAL A 63 10.97 -1.81 -16.48
N SER A 64 12.03 -2.10 -15.70
CA SER A 64 12.66 -3.42 -15.57
C SER A 64 11.70 -4.54 -15.15
N LYS A 65 10.57 -4.19 -14.52
CA LYS A 65 9.56 -5.12 -14.01
C LYS A 65 8.30 -5.18 -14.87
N TYR A 66 8.16 -4.40 -15.94
CA TYR A 66 6.90 -4.39 -16.72
C TYR A 66 6.54 -5.75 -17.30
N ILE A 67 7.52 -6.45 -17.88
CA ILE A 67 7.30 -7.79 -18.46
C ILE A 67 6.94 -8.80 -17.37
N SER A 68 7.65 -8.79 -16.24
CA SER A 68 7.36 -9.70 -15.14
C SER A 68 6.02 -9.38 -14.46
N ALA A 69 5.66 -8.10 -14.31
CA ALA A 69 4.35 -7.68 -13.82
C ALA A 69 3.22 -8.20 -14.73
N ALA A 70 3.36 -8.02 -16.05
CA ALA A 70 2.38 -8.50 -17.01
C ALA A 70 2.26 -10.04 -16.97
N ALA A 71 3.38 -10.75 -16.86
CA ALA A 71 3.39 -12.21 -16.72
C ALA A 71 2.67 -12.67 -15.44
N LEU A 72 2.95 -12.02 -14.30
CA LEU A 72 2.29 -12.31 -13.03
C LEU A 72 0.78 -12.08 -13.10
N ILE A 73 0.34 -10.96 -13.70
CA ILE A 73 -1.08 -10.66 -13.89
C ILE A 73 -1.75 -11.71 -14.78
N SER A 74 -1.11 -12.08 -15.89
CA SER A 74 -1.62 -13.10 -16.82
C SER A 74 -1.77 -14.46 -16.14
N SER A 75 -0.71 -14.95 -15.49
CA SER A 75 -0.74 -16.21 -14.76
C SER A 75 -1.77 -16.23 -13.63
N PHE A 76 -1.89 -15.11 -12.91
CA PHE A 76 -2.90 -14.97 -11.86
C PHE A 76 -4.32 -15.02 -12.42
N SER A 77 -4.61 -14.28 -13.50
CA SER A 77 -5.92 -14.29 -14.16
C SER A 77 -6.30 -15.69 -14.65
N SER A 78 -5.40 -16.35 -15.37
CA SER A 78 -5.65 -17.71 -15.87
C SER A 78 -5.86 -18.73 -14.75
N CYS A 79 -5.13 -18.61 -13.64
CA CYS A 79 -5.36 -19.48 -12.49
C CYS A 79 -6.74 -19.25 -11.87
N LEU A 80 -7.15 -17.98 -11.70
CA LEU A 80 -8.46 -17.65 -11.15
C LEU A 80 -9.61 -18.14 -12.04
N GLU A 81 -9.48 -18.00 -13.36
CA GLU A 81 -10.49 -18.51 -14.32
C GLU A 81 -10.69 -20.02 -14.16
N ASN A 82 -9.60 -20.78 -13.99
CA ASN A 82 -9.66 -22.22 -13.72
C ASN A 82 -10.26 -22.55 -12.34
N ALA A 83 -10.22 -21.60 -11.40
CA ALA A 83 -10.82 -21.69 -10.07
C ALA A 83 -12.23 -21.07 -10.01
N GLU A 84 -12.87 -20.83 -11.16
CA GLU A 84 -14.21 -20.23 -11.30
C GLU A 84 -14.35 -18.82 -10.69
N GLY A 85 -13.24 -18.08 -10.57
CA GLY A 85 -13.22 -16.70 -10.07
C GLY A 85 -12.65 -15.72 -11.08
N THR A 86 -12.81 -14.41 -10.80
CA THR A 86 -12.20 -13.36 -11.63
C THR A 86 -11.18 -12.54 -10.86
N MET A 87 -10.23 -11.94 -11.60
CA MET A 87 -9.26 -11.01 -11.02
C MET A 87 -9.97 -9.81 -10.38
N THR A 88 -11.03 -9.29 -11.00
CA THR A 88 -11.78 -8.13 -10.49
C THR A 88 -12.45 -8.43 -9.15
N GLU A 89 -13.13 -9.56 -9.02
CA GLU A 89 -13.75 -9.98 -7.76
C GLU A 89 -12.70 -10.18 -6.67
N THR A 90 -11.64 -10.94 -6.99
CA THR A 90 -10.57 -11.22 -6.03
C THR A 90 -9.89 -9.95 -5.52
N VAL A 91 -9.56 -9.01 -6.42
CA VAL A 91 -8.98 -7.71 -6.05
C VAL A 91 -9.95 -6.88 -5.22
N THR A 92 -11.25 -6.92 -5.54
CA THR A 92 -12.29 -6.19 -4.79
C THR A 92 -12.39 -6.71 -3.36
N ASP A 93 -12.45 -8.03 -3.18
CA ASP A 93 -12.55 -8.66 -1.86
C ASP A 93 -11.31 -8.42 -1.00
N ILE A 94 -10.11 -8.58 -1.59
CA ILE A 94 -8.85 -8.28 -0.92
C ILE A 94 -8.78 -6.81 -0.52
N THR A 95 -9.17 -5.89 -1.41
CA THR A 95 -9.18 -4.45 -1.13
C THR A 95 -10.15 -4.11 0.02
N ALA A 96 -11.32 -4.73 0.04
CA ALA A 96 -12.29 -4.56 1.12
C ALA A 96 -11.77 -5.12 2.45
N ALA A 97 -11.08 -6.27 2.44
CA ALA A 97 -10.45 -6.85 3.61
C ALA A 97 -9.33 -5.95 4.17
N PHE A 98 -8.48 -5.41 3.29
CA PHE A 98 -7.43 -4.46 3.67
C PHE A 98 -8.02 -3.17 4.26
N LYS A 99 -9.08 -2.62 3.64
CA LYS A 99 -9.82 -1.45 4.16
C LYS A 99 -10.27 -1.66 5.60
N LYS A 100 -10.80 -2.84 5.93
CA LYS A 100 -11.24 -3.18 7.29
C LYS A 100 -10.07 -3.16 8.28
N VAL A 101 -8.94 -3.80 7.94
CA VAL A 101 -7.75 -3.86 8.80
C VAL A 101 -7.10 -2.48 8.97
N LEU A 102 -7.04 -1.69 7.90
CA LEU A 102 -6.38 -0.39 7.87
C LEU A 102 -7.26 0.79 8.33
N LYS A 103 -8.55 0.56 8.58
CA LYS A 103 -9.50 1.60 9.03
C LYS A 103 -9.00 2.40 10.24
N THR A 104 -8.54 1.72 11.28
CA THR A 104 -8.03 2.38 12.51
C THR A 104 -6.79 3.23 12.26
N PRO A 105 -5.69 2.70 11.67
CA PRO A 105 -4.52 3.53 11.38
C PRO A 105 -4.82 4.65 10.39
N TYR A 106 -5.65 4.41 9.36
CA TYR A 106 -6.11 5.43 8.42
C TYR A 106 -6.83 6.58 9.14
N ASN A 107 -7.84 6.28 9.96
CA ASN A 107 -8.60 7.28 10.70
C ASN A 107 -7.71 8.09 11.65
N LYS A 108 -6.72 7.45 12.29
CA LYS A 108 -5.75 8.15 13.15
C LYS A 108 -4.91 9.16 12.38
N ILE A 109 -4.42 8.78 11.20
CA ILE A 109 -3.63 9.68 10.34
C ILE A 109 -4.51 10.82 9.84
N VAL A 110 -5.66 10.53 9.22
CA VAL A 110 -6.55 11.54 8.66
C VAL A 110 -7.06 12.51 9.72
N LYS A 111 -7.47 12.02 10.90
CA LYS A 111 -7.86 12.89 12.02
C LYS A 111 -6.73 13.86 12.38
N LYS A 112 -5.49 13.37 12.47
CA LYS A 112 -4.34 14.23 12.75
C LYS A 112 -4.13 15.26 11.64
N MET A 113 -4.19 14.83 10.37
CA MET A 113 -3.98 15.72 9.23
C MET A 113 -5.06 16.81 9.14
N LYS A 114 -6.31 16.52 9.52
CA LYS A 114 -7.40 17.53 9.57
C LYS A 114 -7.15 18.63 10.60
N THR A 115 -6.62 18.28 11.78
CA THR A 115 -6.36 19.27 12.85
C THR A 115 -5.11 20.13 12.66
N MET A 116 -4.21 19.75 11.74
CA MET A 116 -2.92 20.42 11.59
C MET A 116 -2.99 21.79 10.88
N PRO A 117 -3.80 21.97 9.82
CA PRO A 117 -4.04 23.28 9.22
C PRO A 117 -4.60 24.30 10.22
N GLU A 118 -5.57 23.86 11.05
CA GLU A 118 -6.16 24.69 12.12
C GLU A 118 -5.11 25.15 13.14
N ALA A 119 -4.08 24.32 13.37
CA ALA A 119 -2.93 24.65 14.21
C ALA A 119 -1.81 25.41 13.46
N GLY A 120 -2.11 25.99 12.29
CA GLY A 120 -1.18 26.80 11.48
C GLY A 120 -0.01 26.01 10.90
N LYS A 121 -0.15 24.69 10.71
CA LYS A 121 0.93 23.85 10.17
C LYS A 121 0.95 23.89 8.65
N THR A 122 2.16 23.98 8.09
CA THR A 122 2.38 23.94 6.63
C THR A 122 2.21 22.53 6.08
N ALA A 123 1.92 22.41 4.78
CA ALA A 123 1.86 21.13 4.07
C ALA A 123 3.13 20.27 4.28
N LYS A 124 4.30 20.90 4.33
CA LYS A 124 5.57 20.22 4.63
C LYS A 124 5.59 19.61 6.04
N GLN A 125 5.09 20.33 7.04
CA GLN A 125 4.99 19.83 8.41
C GLN A 125 3.95 18.71 8.52
N MET A 126 2.83 18.83 7.79
CA MET A 126 1.82 17.79 7.69
C MET A 126 2.39 16.50 7.09
N ARG A 127 3.07 16.58 5.94
CA ARG A 127 3.77 15.43 5.33
C ARG A 127 4.74 14.76 6.30
N LYS A 128 5.61 15.54 6.96
CA LYS A 128 6.53 15.02 7.98
C LYS A 128 5.78 14.26 9.09
N GLN A 129 4.68 14.82 9.58
CA GLN A 129 3.88 14.19 10.63
C GLN A 129 3.14 12.94 10.13
N ALA A 130 2.65 12.94 8.89
CA ALA A 130 2.05 11.77 8.26
C ALA A 130 3.05 10.61 8.20
N TYR A 131 4.29 10.86 7.76
CA TYR A 131 5.36 9.84 7.80
C TYR A 131 5.62 9.32 9.21
N ILE A 132 5.68 10.19 10.23
CA ILE A 132 5.87 9.75 11.62
C ILE A 132 4.75 8.80 12.08
N VAL A 133 3.49 9.17 11.82
CA VAL A 133 2.34 8.36 12.25
C VAL A 133 2.26 7.06 11.45
N ALA A 134 2.47 7.11 10.14
CA ALA A 134 2.50 5.94 9.26
C ALA A 134 3.62 4.97 9.65
N ASN A 135 4.83 5.49 9.93
CA ASN A 135 5.96 4.70 10.38
C ASN A 135 5.71 4.02 11.72
N ALA A 136 5.01 4.68 12.65
CA ALA A 136 4.62 4.07 13.92
C ALA A 136 3.56 2.97 13.74
N ALA A 137 2.63 3.15 12.79
CA ALA A 137 1.56 2.20 12.53
C ALA A 137 2.04 0.96 11.75
N LEU A 138 2.97 1.13 10.81
CA LEU A 138 3.49 0.04 9.99
C LEU A 138 4.30 -0.92 10.87
N THR A 139 3.78 -2.13 11.07
CA THR A 139 4.43 -3.19 11.85
C THR A 139 4.27 -4.51 11.10
N LYS A 140 5.19 -5.45 11.28
CA LYS A 140 5.04 -6.80 10.70
C LYS A 140 3.70 -7.44 11.07
N ARG A 141 3.26 -7.26 12.32
CA ARG A 141 1.95 -7.74 12.78
C ARG A 141 0.78 -7.12 12.02
N LEU A 142 0.85 -5.84 11.64
CA LEU A 142 -0.18 -5.21 10.82
C LEU A 142 -0.19 -5.81 9.41
N VAL A 143 0.98 -5.99 8.79
CA VAL A 143 1.10 -6.63 7.47
C VAL A 143 0.53 -8.04 7.49
N GLN A 144 0.89 -8.86 8.49
CA GLN A 144 0.33 -10.19 8.63
C GLN A 144 -1.19 -10.19 8.83
N LYS A 145 -1.73 -9.23 9.60
CA LYS A 145 -3.19 -9.08 9.75
C LYS A 145 -3.87 -8.78 8.42
N MET A 146 -3.23 -8.01 7.54
CA MET A 146 -3.75 -7.75 6.19
C MET A 146 -3.76 -9.04 5.35
N ILE A 147 -2.64 -9.76 5.30
CA ILE A 147 -2.51 -11.03 4.57
C ILE A 147 -3.56 -12.03 5.07
N ASN A 148 -3.69 -12.20 6.39
CA ASN A 148 -4.67 -13.10 6.98
C ASN A 148 -6.12 -12.70 6.66
N ALA A 149 -6.40 -11.39 6.62
CA ALA A 149 -7.74 -10.90 6.26
C ALA A 149 -8.05 -11.15 4.78
N ALA A 150 -7.06 -11.01 3.88
CA ALA A 150 -7.21 -11.37 2.48
C ALA A 150 -7.45 -12.86 2.31
N LYS A 151 -6.63 -13.71 2.95
CA LYS A 151 -6.80 -15.17 2.92
C LYS A 151 -8.19 -15.60 3.42
N ALA A 152 -8.70 -14.95 4.48
CA ALA A 152 -9.99 -15.29 5.07
C ALA A 152 -11.20 -14.96 4.18
N VAL A 153 -11.05 -14.08 3.17
CA VAL A 153 -12.12 -13.76 2.22
C VAL A 153 -11.96 -14.51 0.88
N SER A 154 -10.83 -15.18 0.66
CA SER A 154 -10.60 -15.99 -0.53
C SER A 154 -11.03 -17.45 -0.30
N THR A 155 -11.48 -18.12 -1.36
CA THR A 155 -11.52 -19.59 -1.37
C THR A 155 -10.10 -20.15 -1.32
N GLU A 156 -9.95 -21.42 -0.95
CA GLU A 156 -8.63 -22.08 -0.96
C GLU A 156 -8.00 -22.06 -2.36
N ALA A 157 -8.78 -22.40 -3.39
CA ALA A 157 -8.33 -22.38 -4.78
C ALA A 157 -7.90 -20.98 -5.24
N SER A 158 -8.71 -19.95 -4.97
CA SER A 158 -8.34 -18.56 -5.32
C SER A 158 -7.11 -18.08 -4.54
N TRP A 159 -6.98 -18.46 -3.27
CA TRP A 159 -5.79 -18.11 -2.48
C TRP A 159 -4.52 -18.78 -3.01
N MET A 160 -4.60 -20.04 -3.43
CA MET A 160 -3.48 -20.72 -4.09
C MET A 160 -3.02 -19.95 -5.33
N CYS A 161 -3.96 -19.45 -6.15
CA CYS A 161 -3.64 -18.61 -7.31
C CYS A 161 -2.92 -17.31 -6.95
N THR A 162 -3.13 -16.75 -5.75
CA THR A 162 -2.46 -15.52 -5.31
C THR A 162 -1.05 -15.74 -4.78
N THR A 163 -0.71 -16.96 -4.35
CA THR A 163 0.48 -17.20 -3.50
C THR A 163 1.79 -16.85 -4.22
N ASP A 164 1.96 -17.28 -5.47
CA ASP A 164 3.18 -17.00 -6.24
C ASP A 164 3.33 -15.51 -6.56
N SER A 165 2.24 -14.86 -6.98
CA SER A 165 2.21 -13.42 -7.24
C SER A 165 2.54 -12.62 -6.00
N LEU A 166 1.96 -12.98 -4.86
CA LEU A 166 2.23 -12.34 -3.58
C LEU A 166 3.69 -12.58 -3.14
N ASN A 167 4.24 -13.79 -3.33
CA ASN A 167 5.64 -14.09 -3.00
C ASN A 167 6.63 -13.29 -3.88
N ALA A 168 6.25 -13.01 -5.13
CA ALA A 168 7.06 -12.20 -6.03
C ALA A 168 7.08 -10.71 -5.64
N VAL A 169 6.00 -10.22 -5.02
CA VAL A 169 5.84 -8.79 -4.70
C VAL A 169 5.99 -8.46 -3.22
N MET A 170 5.88 -9.43 -2.30
CA MET A 170 5.95 -9.21 -0.85
C MET A 170 7.10 -9.99 -0.20
N ILE A 171 7.65 -9.43 0.88
CA ILE A 171 8.85 -9.99 1.55
C ILE A 171 8.51 -11.01 2.65
N HIS A 172 7.27 -11.02 3.15
CA HIS A 172 6.86 -11.84 4.30
C HIS A 172 5.44 -12.40 4.13
N LEU A 173 5.29 -13.51 3.39
CA LEU A 173 4.08 -14.35 3.39
C LEU A 173 4.19 -15.49 4.40
#